data_AF-A0A8T4G3K2-F1
#
_entry.id   AF-A0A8T4G3K2-F1
#
_cell.length_a   1.000
_cell.length_b   1.000
_cell.length_c   1.000
_cell.angle_alpha   90.00
_cell.angle_beta   90.00
_cell.angle_gamma   90.00
#
_symmetry.space_group_name_H-M   'P 1'
#
loop_
_entity.id
_entity.type
_entity.pdbx_description
1 polymer ?
#
loop_
_entity_poly.entity_id
_entity_poly.type
_entity_poly.pdbx_seq_one_letter_code
_entity_poly.pdbx_strand_id
1 'polypeptide(L)'
;MKRGQVLSLDALLSLVIVVMVIGVVINTNDIIKAEITNLVEWYDRANIANNMLDILTKSPGYPKDWEESNVPLKVLGLVSLEYPAAVDYNKIVGLSERVYNNDSSLIDSLENLSSKKDFMVDIYLRQYSIDVSGFPVDSIYIVVGSPDNNVNFRLSDVGNSPFDVVCGSVKLNGEPFPPTIGNAPVDLNPGDVVEFIPTETVYVYSRNTFLGTIPANSTVIVEAIDEGSELQVQYFESTCRLHFTGIGRVYVIVKAYSAQAVTLTYDFTPASNATTPFLRIVMINGSIYAPNGSLYTYNDAILSMNNSQWVETSKRVLSMARRIYRNNITLTSQFKGAEPLIIGKLKVKVPEYAYLNITLNGEIANVSLLAINGETIRGVFAYKVGNFTEALILKNNTIENTYSGDNGNVLIPLSDIFPNVDIAELYLISFEGESLYINNTWNLDAILVPKIEACKLKIWVWDDR
;
A
#
# COMPACT_ATOMS: atom_id res chain seq x y z
N MET A 1 10.22 -98.77 42.00
CA MET A 1 10.43 -97.31 41.86
C MET A 1 9.72 -96.59 43.00
N LYS A 2 10.42 -95.72 43.74
CA LYS A 2 9.94 -95.12 45.01
C LYS A 2 9.10 -93.87 44.73
N ARG A 3 7.91 -93.77 45.34
CA ARG A 3 6.93 -92.66 45.19
C ARG A 3 7.48 -91.24 45.41
N GLY A 4 8.61 -91.07 46.11
CA GLY A 4 9.26 -89.77 46.33
C GLY A 4 10.00 -89.20 45.10
N GLN A 5 10.45 -90.03 44.15
CA GLN A 5 11.11 -89.56 42.93
C GLN A 5 10.13 -88.96 41.91
N VAL A 6 8.88 -89.42 41.91
CA VAL A 6 7.83 -88.87 41.03
C VAL A 6 7.42 -87.47 41.51
N LEU A 7 7.35 -87.27 42.83
CA LEU A 7 6.95 -85.99 43.43
C LEU A 7 8.03 -84.89 43.26
N SER A 8 9.31 -85.25 43.32
CA SER A 8 10.41 -84.31 43.04
C SER A 8 10.53 -83.96 41.55
N LEU A 9 10.23 -84.91 40.65
CA LEU A 9 10.26 -84.67 39.20
C LEU A 9 9.13 -83.71 38.78
N ASP A 10 7.95 -83.89 39.35
CA ASP A 10 6.78 -83.07 39.07
C ASP A 10 6.94 -81.64 39.62
N ALA A 11 7.53 -81.49 40.81
CA ALA A 11 7.89 -80.18 41.37
C ALA A 11 8.94 -79.43 40.52
N LEU A 12 9.93 -80.14 39.99
CA LEU A 12 10.97 -79.55 39.15
C LEU A 12 10.41 -79.15 37.78
N LEU A 13 9.55 -79.98 37.19
CA LEU A 13 8.84 -79.67 35.95
C LEU A 13 7.91 -78.46 36.11
N SER A 14 7.18 -78.40 37.22
CA SER A 14 6.34 -77.24 37.58
C SER A 14 7.16 -75.96 37.75
N LEU A 15 8.32 -76.04 38.42
CA LEU A 15 9.23 -74.90 38.57
C LEU A 15 9.75 -74.40 37.22
N VAL A 16 10.16 -75.30 36.33
CA VAL A 16 10.64 -74.95 34.98
C VAL A 16 9.54 -74.25 34.18
N ILE A 17 8.31 -74.77 34.22
CA ILE A 17 7.16 -74.14 33.56
C ILE A 17 6.90 -72.74 34.14
N VAL A 18 6.94 -72.57 35.47
CA VAL A 18 6.75 -71.26 36.12
C VAL A 18 7.84 -70.28 35.72
N VAL A 19 9.11 -70.68 35.71
CA VAL A 19 10.23 -69.82 35.30
C VAL A 19 10.11 -69.43 33.82
N MET A 20 9.71 -70.36 32.95
CA MET A 20 9.48 -70.07 31.53
C MET A 20 8.31 -69.09 31.33
N VAL A 21 7.20 -69.29 32.05
CA VAL A 21 6.04 -68.37 32.02
C VAL A 21 6.45 -66.98 32.51
N ILE A 22 7.21 -66.88 33.61
CA ILE A 22 7.73 -65.60 34.10
C ILE A 22 8.63 -64.94 33.06
N GLY A 23 9.54 -65.69 32.43
CA GLY A 23 10.42 -65.16 31.39
C GLY A 23 9.67 -64.65 30.16
N VAL A 24 8.65 -65.37 29.70
CA VAL A 24 7.76 -64.94 28.60
C VAL A 24 6.99 -63.68 29.01
N VAL A 25 6.41 -63.65 30.21
CA VAL A 25 5.66 -62.49 30.71
C VAL A 25 6.55 -61.25 30.82
N ILE A 26 7.79 -61.37 31.30
CA ILE A 26 8.74 -60.25 31.36
C ILE A 26 9.05 -59.73 29.96
N ASN A 27 9.38 -60.62 29.02
CA ASN A 27 9.71 -60.22 27.64
C ASN A 27 8.50 -59.57 26.94
N THR A 28 7.31 -60.13 27.09
CA THR A 28 6.07 -59.54 26.56
C THR A 28 5.80 -58.18 27.20
N ASN A 29 6.03 -58.02 28.51
CA ASN A 29 5.86 -56.73 29.20
C ASN A 29 6.84 -55.67 28.67
N ASP A 30 8.08 -56.03 28.39
CA ASP A 30 9.08 -55.10 27.84
C ASP A 30 8.74 -54.70 26.40
N ILE A 31 8.25 -55.64 25.57
CA ILE A 31 7.75 -55.35 24.22
C ILE A 31 6.55 -54.39 24.29
N ILE A 32 5.56 -54.68 25.15
CA ILE A 32 4.38 -53.81 25.33
C ILE A 32 4.78 -52.42 25.81
N LYS A 33 5.70 -52.31 26.77
CA LYS A 33 6.20 -51.01 27.22
C LYS A 33 6.86 -50.24 26.09
N ALA A 34 7.71 -50.88 25.29
CA ALA A 34 8.36 -50.23 24.15
C ALA A 34 7.32 -49.75 23.13
N GLU A 35 6.29 -50.54 22.85
CA GLU A 35 5.23 -50.19 21.92
C GLU A 35 4.34 -49.05 22.45
N ILE A 36 4.00 -49.06 23.74
CA ILE A 36 3.30 -47.95 24.39
C ILE A 36 4.13 -46.68 24.33
N THR A 37 5.43 -46.73 24.65
CA THR A 37 6.31 -45.55 24.56
C THR A 37 6.35 -45.01 23.13
N ASN A 38 6.49 -45.87 22.12
CA ASN A 38 6.47 -45.45 20.72
C ASN A 38 5.12 -44.83 20.32
N LEU A 39 3.99 -45.38 20.78
CA LEU A 39 2.67 -44.82 20.52
C LEU A 39 2.47 -43.45 21.18
N VAL A 40 2.96 -43.28 22.41
CA VAL A 40 2.92 -41.99 23.12
C VAL A 40 3.78 -40.96 22.39
N GLU A 41 5.01 -41.30 22.02
CA GLU A 41 5.89 -40.42 21.25
C GLU A 41 5.28 -40.02 19.91
N TRP A 42 4.68 -40.98 19.19
CA TRP A 42 4.02 -40.71 17.92
C TRP A 42 2.80 -39.78 18.09
N TYR A 43 2.02 -40.00 19.14
CA TYR A 43 0.87 -39.14 19.47
C TYR A 43 1.31 -37.71 19.81
N ASP A 44 2.38 -37.56 20.58
CA ASP A 44 2.93 -36.24 20.91
C ASP A 44 3.40 -35.52 19.65
N ARG A 45 4.15 -36.21 18.78
CA ARG A 45 4.61 -35.69 17.48
C ARG A 45 3.44 -35.23 16.61
N ALA A 46 2.44 -36.08 16.38
CA ALA A 46 1.29 -35.79 15.54
C ALA A 46 0.50 -34.53 15.97
N ASN A 47 0.62 -34.12 17.24
CA ASN A 47 -0.08 -32.96 17.78
C ASN A 47 0.74 -31.66 17.80
N ILE A 48 2.07 -31.69 17.61
CA ILE A 48 2.92 -30.48 17.75
C ILE A 48 2.43 -29.36 16.82
N ALA A 49 2.26 -29.63 15.52
CA ALA A 49 1.84 -28.61 14.56
C ALA A 49 0.46 -28.00 14.91
N ASN A 50 -0.48 -28.82 15.41
CA ASN A 50 -1.80 -28.36 15.84
C ASN A 50 -1.73 -27.56 17.15
N ASN A 51 -0.91 -27.99 18.10
CA ASN A 51 -0.70 -27.30 19.37
C ASN A 51 -0.03 -25.94 19.17
N MET A 52 1.00 -25.87 18.33
CA MET A 52 1.62 -24.62 17.89
C MET A 52 0.57 -23.66 17.34
N LEU A 53 -0.24 -24.15 16.40
CA LEU A 53 -1.25 -23.32 15.77
C LEU A 53 -2.36 -22.91 16.76
N ASP A 54 -2.74 -23.78 17.70
CA ASP A 54 -3.66 -23.45 18.77
C ASP A 54 -3.12 -22.35 19.69
N ILE A 55 -1.88 -22.45 20.14
CA ILE A 55 -1.26 -21.42 20.99
C ILE A 55 -1.24 -20.08 20.25
N LEU A 56 -0.79 -20.08 18.98
CA LEU A 56 -0.73 -18.87 18.15
C LEU A 56 -2.12 -18.25 17.94
N THR A 57 -3.17 -19.06 17.82
CA THR A 57 -4.49 -18.59 17.35
C THR A 57 -5.56 -18.51 18.43
N LYS A 58 -5.27 -18.98 19.65
CA LYS A 58 -6.18 -18.94 20.80
C LYS A 58 -5.63 -18.13 21.98
N SER A 59 -4.38 -17.69 21.92
CA SER A 59 -3.75 -16.85 22.94
C SER A 59 -3.38 -15.48 22.37
N PRO A 60 -3.55 -14.38 23.14
CA PRO A 60 -2.97 -13.08 22.79
C PRO A 60 -1.46 -13.05 23.02
N GLY A 61 -0.88 -14.08 23.64
CA GLY A 61 0.50 -14.08 24.08
C GLY A 61 0.69 -13.39 25.43
N TYR A 62 1.93 -13.40 25.91
CA TYR A 62 2.32 -12.74 27.15
C TYR A 62 3.71 -12.09 27.03
N PRO A 63 3.86 -10.80 27.38
CA PRO A 63 2.79 -9.84 27.68
C PRO A 63 1.79 -9.69 26.52
N LYS A 64 0.62 -9.09 26.76
CA LYS A 64 -0.49 -9.07 25.79
C LYS A 64 -0.22 -8.20 24.56
N ASP A 65 0.69 -7.27 24.73
CA ASP A 65 1.22 -6.17 23.91
C ASP A 65 2.68 -6.44 23.49
N TRP A 66 3.05 -7.71 23.41
CA TRP A 66 4.42 -8.12 23.11
C TRP A 66 4.92 -7.63 21.74
N GLU A 67 4.03 -7.23 20.83
CA GLU A 67 4.40 -6.65 19.54
C GLU A 67 5.12 -5.30 19.67
N GLU A 68 5.01 -4.62 20.82
CA GLU A 68 5.73 -3.38 21.08
C GLU A 68 7.24 -3.63 21.27
N SER A 69 8.09 -2.81 20.66
CA SER A 69 9.54 -3.07 20.48
C SER A 69 10.36 -3.25 21.77
N ASN A 70 9.87 -2.79 22.92
CA ASN A 70 10.61 -2.83 24.20
C ASN A 70 10.10 -3.87 25.21
N VAL A 71 9.12 -4.69 24.82
CA VAL A 71 8.46 -5.62 25.74
C VAL A 71 9.07 -7.03 25.60
N PRO A 72 9.70 -7.63 26.63
CA PRO A 72 10.26 -8.97 26.49
C PRO A 72 9.16 -10.00 26.29
N LEU A 73 9.20 -10.74 25.17
CA LEU A 73 8.22 -11.76 24.84
C LEU A 73 8.46 -13.01 25.69
N LYS A 74 7.40 -13.55 26.32
CA LYS A 74 7.47 -14.83 27.05
C LYS A 74 6.68 -15.92 26.36
N VAL A 75 5.51 -15.58 25.83
CA VAL A 75 4.62 -16.51 25.13
C VAL A 75 4.11 -15.85 23.88
N LEU A 76 4.44 -16.41 22.72
CA LEU A 76 3.92 -15.95 21.44
C LEU A 76 2.44 -16.29 21.30
N GLY A 77 1.65 -15.31 20.88
CA GLY A 77 0.24 -15.49 20.56
C GLY A 77 -0.26 -14.34 19.71
N LEU A 78 -1.11 -14.62 18.72
CA LEU A 78 -1.52 -13.66 17.71
C LEU A 78 -2.93 -13.12 17.94
N VAL A 79 -3.67 -13.57 18.95
CA VAL A 79 -5.06 -13.11 19.16
C VAL A 79 -5.10 -11.62 19.47
N SER A 80 -6.06 -10.93 18.83
CA SER A 80 -6.30 -9.51 19.05
C SER A 80 -6.95 -9.25 20.40
N LEU A 81 -6.50 -8.17 21.06
CA LEU A 81 -7.09 -7.71 22.30
C LEU A 81 -8.42 -6.99 22.05
N GLU A 82 -8.52 -6.25 20.95
CA GLU A 82 -9.73 -5.52 20.56
C GLU A 82 -10.80 -6.47 19.99
N TYR A 83 -10.38 -7.56 19.34
CA TYR A 83 -11.29 -8.54 18.74
C TYR A 83 -10.83 -9.99 19.00
N PRO A 84 -11.16 -10.59 20.17
CA PRO A 84 -10.65 -11.91 20.58
C PRO A 84 -10.98 -13.09 19.67
N ALA A 85 -11.97 -12.94 18.78
CA ALA A 85 -12.32 -13.95 17.78
C ALA A 85 -11.44 -13.92 16.52
N ALA A 86 -10.48 -12.99 16.45
CA ALA A 86 -9.55 -12.83 15.32
C ALA A 86 -8.10 -12.72 15.80
N VAL A 87 -7.17 -13.01 14.88
CA VAL A 87 -5.76 -12.67 15.06
C VAL A 87 -5.53 -11.19 14.76
N ASP A 88 -4.51 -10.60 15.36
CA ASP A 88 -4.16 -9.19 15.25
C ASP A 88 -3.15 -8.97 14.13
N TYR A 89 -3.46 -8.06 13.21
CA TYR A 89 -2.52 -7.66 12.16
C TYR A 89 -1.23 -7.06 12.74
N ASN A 90 -1.32 -6.24 13.79
CA ASN A 90 -0.15 -5.58 14.38
C ASN A 90 0.80 -6.60 15.01
N LYS A 91 0.28 -7.69 15.56
CA LYS A 91 1.09 -8.81 16.05
C LYS A 91 1.80 -9.56 14.94
N ILE A 92 1.16 -9.71 13.78
CA ILE A 92 1.81 -10.33 12.61
C ILE A 92 2.94 -9.44 12.08
N VAL A 93 2.74 -8.11 12.05
CA VAL A 93 3.79 -7.15 11.67
C VAL A 93 4.91 -7.13 12.71
N GLY A 94 4.59 -7.02 14.00
CA GLY A 94 5.57 -7.06 15.09
C GLY A 94 6.34 -8.38 15.15
N LEU A 95 5.70 -9.50 14.82
CA LEU A 95 6.40 -10.77 14.61
C LEU A 95 7.43 -10.63 13.49
N SER A 96 7.04 -10.13 12.32
CA SER A 96 7.98 -9.91 11.21
C SER A 96 9.18 -9.04 11.60
N GLU A 97 8.95 -7.95 12.34
CA GLU A 97 9.99 -7.04 12.80
C GLU A 97 10.93 -7.70 13.82
N ARG A 98 10.40 -8.45 14.79
CA ARG A 98 11.21 -9.15 15.79
C ARG A 98 12.03 -10.30 15.20
N VAL A 99 11.46 -11.02 14.23
CA VAL A 99 12.21 -12.04 13.45
C VAL A 99 13.35 -11.34 12.69
N TYR A 100 13.08 -10.19 12.04
CA TYR A 100 14.12 -9.41 11.35
C TYR A 100 15.23 -8.92 12.30
N ASN A 101 14.88 -8.50 13.51
CA ASN A 101 15.82 -8.00 14.51
C ASN A 101 16.53 -9.11 15.31
N ASN A 102 16.27 -10.40 15.01
CA ASN A 102 16.84 -11.54 15.71
C ASN A 102 16.66 -11.49 17.25
N ASP A 103 15.43 -11.16 17.68
CA ASP A 103 15.07 -11.06 19.10
C ASP A 103 15.17 -12.43 19.79
N SER A 104 16.07 -12.54 20.79
CA SER A 104 16.30 -13.80 21.52
C SER A 104 15.06 -14.27 22.28
N SER A 105 14.24 -13.36 22.80
CA SER A 105 13.01 -13.71 23.52
C SER A 105 11.97 -14.35 22.61
N LEU A 106 11.96 -13.94 21.33
CA LEU A 106 11.14 -14.57 20.30
C LEU A 106 11.67 -15.94 19.92
N ILE A 107 12.99 -16.09 19.73
CA ILE A 107 13.63 -17.37 19.41
C ILE A 107 13.31 -18.39 20.50
N ASP A 108 13.53 -18.05 21.76
CA ASP A 108 13.22 -18.90 22.91
C ASP A 108 11.73 -19.29 22.93
N SER A 109 10.83 -18.32 22.68
CA SER A 109 9.40 -18.61 22.65
C SER A 109 9.02 -19.54 21.50
N LEU A 110 9.66 -19.42 20.34
CA LEU A 110 9.39 -20.24 19.16
C LEU A 110 9.96 -21.66 19.31
N GLU A 111 11.15 -21.82 19.88
CA GLU A 111 11.71 -23.12 20.23
C GLU A 111 10.82 -23.86 21.24
N ASN A 112 10.33 -23.15 22.26
CA ASN A 112 9.41 -23.73 23.23
C ASN A 112 8.07 -24.11 22.59
N LEU A 113 7.58 -23.31 21.63
CA LEU A 113 6.33 -23.58 20.90
C LEU A 113 6.43 -24.87 20.08
N SER A 114 7.58 -25.14 19.46
CA SER A 114 7.83 -26.34 18.66
C SER A 114 8.32 -27.55 19.47
N SER A 115 8.43 -27.44 20.79
CA SER A 115 9.09 -28.46 21.62
C SER A 115 10.52 -28.80 21.14
N LYS A 116 11.27 -27.77 20.72
CA LYS A 116 12.63 -27.84 20.15
C LYS A 116 12.74 -28.57 18.82
N LYS A 117 11.63 -28.77 18.12
CA LYS A 117 11.61 -29.33 16.77
C LYS A 117 11.81 -28.26 15.71
N ASP A 118 12.37 -28.69 14.58
CA ASP A 118 12.47 -27.85 13.41
C ASP A 118 11.07 -27.55 12.87
N PHE A 119 10.87 -26.34 12.38
CA PHE A 119 9.59 -25.95 11.81
C PHE A 119 9.69 -24.88 10.74
N MET A 120 8.61 -24.76 9.97
CA MET A 120 8.35 -23.67 9.06
C MET A 120 6.95 -23.13 9.32
N VAL A 121 6.81 -21.81 9.44
CA VAL A 121 5.52 -21.12 9.54
C VAL A 121 5.39 -20.16 8.37
N ASP A 122 4.34 -20.33 7.59
CA ASP A 122 3.92 -19.40 6.54
C ASP A 122 2.63 -18.69 6.97
N ILE A 123 2.66 -17.36 6.95
CA ILE A 123 1.50 -16.50 7.16
C ILE A 123 1.17 -15.84 5.82
N TYR A 124 -0.05 -16.05 5.34
CA TYR A 124 -0.56 -15.46 4.10
C TYR A 124 -1.63 -14.42 4.44
N LEU A 125 -1.44 -13.23 3.90
CA LEU A 125 -2.39 -12.12 3.98
C LEU A 125 -2.99 -11.86 2.59
N ARG A 126 -4.04 -11.03 2.54
CA ARG A 126 -4.55 -10.51 1.28
C ARG A 126 -3.46 -9.69 0.58
N GLN A 127 -3.26 -9.93 -0.71
CA GLN A 127 -2.34 -9.17 -1.54
C GLN A 127 -3.10 -8.22 -2.44
N TYR A 128 -2.56 -7.02 -2.62
CA TYR A 128 -3.13 -5.98 -3.45
C TYR A 128 -2.21 -5.73 -4.64
N SER A 129 -2.80 -5.64 -5.83
CA SER A 129 -2.14 -5.15 -7.04
C SER A 129 -2.82 -3.85 -7.42
N ILE A 130 -2.14 -2.74 -7.14
CA ILE A 130 -2.66 -1.39 -7.37
C ILE A 130 -1.70 -0.70 -8.32
N ASP A 131 -2.22 -0.18 -9.42
CA ASP A 131 -1.44 0.65 -10.33
C ASP A 131 -2.27 1.83 -10.81
N VAL A 132 -1.61 2.98 -10.90
CA VAL A 132 -2.16 4.22 -11.39
C VAL A 132 -1.30 4.66 -12.56
N SER A 133 -1.94 4.98 -13.67
CA SER A 133 -1.28 5.58 -14.83
C SER A 133 -2.08 6.77 -15.37
N GLY A 134 -1.47 7.54 -16.26
CA GLY A 134 -2.14 8.65 -16.96
C GLY A 134 -2.22 9.94 -16.14
N PHE A 135 -1.17 10.26 -15.37
CA PHE A 135 -1.12 11.51 -14.61
C PHE A 135 -1.46 12.72 -15.50
N PRO A 136 -2.39 13.58 -15.07
CA PRO A 136 -2.57 14.86 -15.73
C PRO A 136 -1.36 15.69 -15.30
N VAL A 137 -0.44 15.98 -16.22
CA VAL A 137 0.15 17.31 -16.43
C VAL A 137 1.46 17.15 -17.23
N ASP A 138 1.44 17.63 -18.47
CA ASP A 138 2.65 18.12 -19.13
C ASP A 138 2.69 19.64 -18.93
N SER A 139 3.61 20.13 -18.10
CA SER A 139 3.80 21.57 -17.89
C SER A 139 4.71 22.10 -19.01
N ILE A 140 4.21 23.01 -19.84
CA ILE A 140 4.99 23.57 -20.95
C ILE A 140 5.38 25.01 -20.61
N TYR A 141 6.64 25.21 -20.22
CA TYR A 141 7.19 26.52 -19.93
C TYR A 141 7.91 27.07 -21.16
N ILE A 142 7.38 28.14 -21.75
CA ILE A 142 7.99 28.77 -22.93
C ILE A 142 8.20 30.26 -22.66
N VAL A 143 9.47 30.64 -22.47
CA VAL A 143 9.85 32.05 -22.32
C VAL A 143 10.16 32.64 -23.70
N VAL A 144 9.52 33.74 -24.06
CA VAL A 144 9.68 34.40 -25.37
C VAL A 144 10.24 35.82 -25.20
N GLY A 145 11.56 35.98 -25.39
CA GLY A 145 12.25 37.28 -25.39
C GLY A 145 13.49 37.33 -24.48
N SER A 146 14.15 38.50 -24.42
CA SER A 146 15.27 38.83 -23.52
C SER A 146 15.19 40.32 -23.11
N PRO A 147 15.72 40.75 -21.94
CA PRO A 147 15.67 42.13 -21.43
C PRO A 147 16.20 43.23 -22.36
N ASP A 148 16.85 42.88 -23.47
CA ASP A 148 17.40 43.83 -24.46
C ASP A 148 16.93 43.56 -25.89
N ASN A 149 15.97 42.63 -26.11
CA ASN A 149 15.62 42.20 -27.47
C ASN A 149 14.13 41.82 -27.62
N ASN A 150 13.35 42.74 -28.20
CA ASN A 150 11.93 42.50 -28.50
C ASN A 150 11.80 41.49 -29.63
N VAL A 151 10.94 40.48 -29.45
CA VAL A 151 10.73 39.39 -30.40
C VAL A 151 9.27 39.34 -30.83
N ASN A 152 9.02 38.92 -32.08
CA ASN A 152 7.67 38.66 -32.55
C ASN A 152 7.19 37.37 -31.91
N PHE A 153 6.26 37.49 -30.97
CA PHE A 153 5.55 36.38 -30.35
C PHE A 153 4.37 35.97 -31.22
N ARG A 154 4.14 34.66 -31.35
CA ARG A 154 2.98 34.14 -32.09
C ARG A 154 2.45 32.86 -31.45
N LEU A 155 1.13 32.83 -31.24
CA LEU A 155 0.33 31.66 -30.95
C LEU A 155 -0.61 31.42 -32.11
N SER A 156 -0.50 30.26 -32.76
CA SER A 156 -1.37 29.91 -33.89
C SER A 156 -1.41 28.40 -34.13
N ASP A 157 -2.51 27.95 -34.72
CA ASP A 157 -2.69 26.60 -35.28
C ASP A 157 -1.93 26.47 -36.62
N VAL A 158 -2.04 27.47 -37.49
CA VAL A 158 -1.38 27.52 -38.81
C VAL A 158 -1.00 28.97 -39.16
N GLY A 159 0.26 29.24 -39.49
CA GLY A 159 0.64 30.59 -39.94
C GLY A 159 0.43 31.66 -38.86
N ASN A 160 -0.17 32.82 -39.18
CA ASN A 160 -0.53 33.87 -38.21
C ASN A 160 -2.06 34.10 -38.21
N SER A 161 -2.84 33.03 -38.02
CA SER A 161 -4.29 33.07 -37.93
C SER A 161 -4.80 33.02 -36.49
N PRO A 162 -6.05 33.48 -36.26
CA PRO A 162 -6.80 33.14 -35.05
C PRO A 162 -6.97 31.63 -34.91
N PHE A 163 -7.02 31.12 -33.69
CA PHE A 163 -7.29 29.71 -33.36
C PHE A 163 -8.56 29.57 -32.52
N ASP A 164 -9.15 28.39 -32.50
CA ASP A 164 -10.42 28.12 -31.83
C ASP A 164 -10.22 27.89 -30.32
N VAL A 165 -11.11 28.46 -29.51
CA VAL A 165 -11.13 28.33 -28.04
C VAL A 165 -12.53 27.95 -27.53
N VAL A 166 -12.61 27.38 -26.34
CA VAL A 166 -13.89 27.08 -25.68
C VAL A 166 -14.63 28.40 -25.46
N CYS A 167 -15.87 28.50 -25.93
CA CYS A 167 -16.69 29.70 -25.79
C CYS A 167 -16.84 30.11 -24.32
N GLY A 168 -16.57 31.38 -24.00
CA GLY A 168 -16.61 31.90 -22.63
C GLY A 168 -15.42 31.50 -21.74
N SER A 169 -14.41 30.80 -22.26
CA SER A 169 -13.21 30.44 -21.48
C SER A 169 -12.17 31.57 -21.39
N VAL A 170 -12.25 32.58 -22.26
CA VAL A 170 -11.24 33.64 -22.34
C VAL A 170 -11.44 34.67 -21.24
N LYS A 171 -10.41 34.92 -20.45
CA LYS A 171 -10.38 35.92 -19.39
C LYS A 171 -9.20 36.86 -19.54
N LEU A 172 -9.38 38.10 -19.13
CA LEU A 172 -8.31 39.09 -18.95
C LEU A 172 -8.28 39.48 -17.47
N ASN A 173 -7.16 39.27 -16.80
CA ASN A 173 -6.97 39.57 -15.37
C ASN A 173 -8.04 38.93 -14.46
N GLY A 174 -8.48 37.71 -14.80
CA GLY A 174 -9.48 36.95 -14.05
C GLY A 174 -10.94 37.27 -14.39
N GLU A 175 -11.20 38.34 -15.13
CA GLU A 175 -12.54 38.73 -15.57
C GLU A 175 -12.82 38.26 -17.01
N PRO A 176 -14.09 38.02 -17.39
CA PRO A 176 -14.44 37.67 -18.77
C PRO A 176 -13.83 38.66 -19.78
N PHE A 177 -13.19 38.14 -20.83
CA PHE A 177 -12.51 38.98 -21.80
C PHE A 177 -13.50 39.95 -22.47
N PRO A 178 -13.21 41.26 -22.51
CA PRO A 178 -14.15 42.23 -23.06
C PRO A 178 -14.42 41.93 -24.54
N PRO A 179 -15.68 41.92 -24.99
CA PRO A 179 -15.99 41.69 -26.39
C PRO A 179 -15.33 42.80 -27.23
N THR A 180 -14.52 42.43 -28.21
CA THR A 180 -13.88 43.40 -29.11
C THR A 180 -14.92 43.96 -30.07
N ILE A 181 -15.50 45.11 -29.70
CA ILE A 181 -16.44 45.84 -30.54
C ILE A 181 -15.71 46.26 -31.83
N GLY A 182 -16.12 45.70 -32.97
CA GLY A 182 -15.57 46.05 -34.29
C GLY A 182 -14.21 45.45 -34.63
N ASN A 183 -13.82 44.31 -34.04
CA ASN A 183 -12.54 43.62 -34.26
C ASN A 183 -11.30 44.45 -33.87
N ALA A 184 -11.44 45.46 -33.00
CA ALA A 184 -10.28 46.19 -32.49
C ALA A 184 -9.48 45.31 -31.51
N PRO A 185 -8.15 45.17 -31.65
CA PRO A 185 -7.32 44.49 -30.65
C PRO A 185 -7.34 45.22 -29.30
N VAL A 186 -7.23 44.45 -28.22
CA VAL A 186 -6.93 44.97 -26.88
C VAL A 186 -5.42 44.92 -26.68
N ASP A 187 -4.80 46.06 -26.40
CA ASP A 187 -3.39 46.15 -26.02
C ASP A 187 -3.22 45.61 -24.60
N LEU A 188 -2.26 44.70 -24.41
CA LEU A 188 -1.89 44.16 -23.10
C LEU A 188 -0.78 45.01 -22.49
N ASN A 189 -1.03 45.50 -21.28
CA ASN A 189 -0.06 46.24 -20.48
C ASN A 189 0.81 45.26 -19.66
N PRO A 190 1.98 45.71 -19.17
CA PRO A 190 2.78 44.92 -18.24
C PRO A 190 1.96 44.51 -17.00
N GLY A 191 1.99 43.23 -16.68
CA GLY A 191 1.20 42.60 -15.62
C GLY A 191 -0.15 42.06 -16.07
N ASP A 192 -0.59 42.31 -17.31
CA ASP A 192 -1.85 41.75 -17.82
C ASP A 192 -1.71 40.25 -18.10
N VAL A 193 -2.72 39.49 -17.69
CA VAL A 193 -2.80 38.03 -17.80
C VAL A 193 -4.01 37.63 -18.62
N VAL A 194 -3.80 36.89 -19.71
CA VAL A 194 -4.85 36.30 -20.54
C VAL A 194 -4.92 34.79 -20.30
N GLU A 195 -6.07 34.30 -19.87
CA GLU A 195 -6.35 32.88 -19.65
C GLU A 195 -7.34 32.38 -20.72
N PHE A 196 -7.14 31.18 -21.28
CA PHE A 196 -8.07 30.58 -22.25
C PHE A 196 -7.89 29.06 -22.38
N ILE A 197 -8.85 28.38 -23.02
CA ILE A 197 -8.77 26.95 -23.33
C ILE A 197 -8.90 26.75 -24.86
N PRO A 198 -7.84 26.34 -25.60
CA PRO A 198 -7.93 26.10 -27.03
C PRO A 198 -8.65 24.79 -27.30
N THR A 199 -9.46 24.72 -28.35
CA THR A 199 -10.12 23.47 -28.78
C THR A 199 -9.26 22.65 -29.75
N GLU A 200 -8.13 23.21 -30.16
CA GLU A 200 -7.17 22.62 -31.08
C GLU A 200 -5.73 22.76 -30.56
N THR A 201 -4.81 22.06 -31.21
CA THR A 201 -3.39 22.14 -30.88
C THR A 201 -2.83 23.47 -31.40
N VAL A 202 -2.27 24.29 -30.51
CA VAL A 202 -1.69 25.61 -30.83
C VAL A 202 -0.17 25.54 -30.75
N TYR A 203 0.54 26.23 -31.63
CA TYR A 203 2.00 26.24 -31.66
C TYR A 203 2.56 27.59 -31.24
N VAL A 204 3.64 27.57 -30.47
CA VAL A 204 4.30 28.76 -29.95
C VAL A 204 5.55 29.07 -30.78
N TYR A 205 5.64 30.30 -31.26
CA TYR A 205 6.79 30.75 -32.06
C TYR A 205 7.39 32.06 -31.54
N SER A 206 8.70 32.21 -31.76
CA SER A 206 9.45 33.47 -31.62
C SER A 206 10.26 33.73 -32.88
N ARG A 207 10.06 34.86 -33.55
CA ARG A 207 10.78 35.21 -34.82
C ARG A 207 10.79 34.06 -35.85
N ASN A 208 9.67 33.35 -35.99
CA ASN A 208 9.49 32.15 -36.83
C ASN A 208 10.26 30.89 -36.37
N THR A 209 10.97 30.94 -35.24
CA THR A 209 11.50 29.75 -34.57
C THR A 209 10.40 29.11 -33.76
N PHE A 210 10.19 27.81 -33.97
CA PHE A 210 9.29 27.00 -33.18
C PHE A 210 9.84 26.79 -31.77
N LEU A 211 9.03 27.07 -30.75
CA LEU A 211 9.43 26.97 -29.35
C LEU A 211 8.73 25.84 -28.59
N GLY A 212 7.52 25.46 -29.01
CA GLY A 212 6.80 24.35 -28.42
C GLY A 212 5.34 24.27 -28.87
N THR A 213 4.67 23.20 -28.44
CA THR A 213 3.29 22.90 -28.81
C THR A 213 2.40 22.96 -27.58
N ILE A 214 1.19 23.47 -27.73
CA ILE A 214 0.12 23.52 -26.75
C ILE A 214 -0.96 22.52 -27.20
N PRO A 215 -1.18 21.41 -26.48
CA PRO A 215 -2.30 20.51 -26.74
C PRO A 215 -3.68 21.21 -26.68
N ALA A 216 -4.65 20.66 -27.41
CA ALA A 216 -6.06 21.03 -27.27
C ALA A 216 -6.60 20.76 -25.85
N ASN A 217 -7.66 21.46 -25.47
CA ASN A 217 -8.41 21.37 -24.21
C ASN A 217 -7.62 21.72 -22.94
N SER A 218 -6.69 22.65 -23.08
CA SER A 218 -5.62 22.86 -22.11
C SER A 218 -5.64 24.33 -21.61
N THR A 219 -5.56 24.60 -20.31
CA THR A 219 -5.77 25.98 -19.80
C THR A 219 -4.53 26.87 -19.93
N VAL A 220 -4.42 27.59 -21.03
CA VAL A 220 -3.26 28.44 -21.32
C VAL A 220 -3.33 29.75 -20.52
N ILE A 221 -2.19 30.20 -19.98
CA ILE A 221 -2.03 31.50 -19.32
C ILE A 221 -0.92 32.29 -20.01
N VAL A 222 -1.21 33.49 -20.47
CA VAL A 222 -0.26 34.38 -21.14
C VAL A 222 -0.12 35.66 -20.34
N GLU A 223 1.07 35.96 -19.84
CA GLU A 223 1.37 37.16 -19.06
C GLU A 223 2.27 38.11 -19.86
N ALA A 224 1.88 39.38 -19.96
CA ALA A 224 2.70 40.43 -20.54
C ALA A 224 3.61 41.02 -19.45
N ILE A 225 4.94 41.06 -19.64
CA ILE A 225 5.89 41.47 -18.58
C ILE A 225 6.56 42.82 -18.84
N ASP A 226 6.68 43.26 -20.09
CA ASP A 226 7.58 44.36 -20.45
C ASP A 226 6.83 45.62 -20.90
N GLU A 227 7.26 46.79 -20.39
CA GLU A 227 6.69 48.11 -20.74
C GLU A 227 6.79 48.44 -22.24
N GLY A 228 7.64 47.73 -22.99
CA GLY A 228 7.76 47.83 -24.44
C GLY A 228 6.96 46.78 -25.24
N SER A 229 6.08 46.00 -24.61
CA SER A 229 5.26 45.02 -25.34
C SER A 229 4.08 45.68 -26.05
N GLU A 230 4.08 45.65 -27.37
CA GLU A 230 2.91 45.97 -28.21
C GLU A 230 2.04 44.71 -28.40
N LEU A 231 1.95 43.84 -27.37
CA LEU A 231 1.20 42.60 -27.47
C LEU A 231 -0.29 42.93 -27.48
N GLN A 232 -0.99 42.37 -28.45
CA GLN A 232 -2.39 42.62 -28.72
C GLN A 232 -3.16 41.31 -28.74
N VAL A 233 -4.36 41.33 -28.16
CA VAL A 233 -5.26 40.17 -28.15
C VAL A 233 -6.61 40.54 -28.74
N GLN A 234 -7.09 39.72 -29.66
CA GLN A 234 -8.42 39.81 -30.25
C GLN A 234 -9.22 38.55 -29.91
N TYR A 235 -10.36 38.70 -29.25
CA TYR A 235 -11.30 37.61 -28.98
C TYR A 235 -12.60 37.78 -29.76
N PHE A 236 -12.83 36.90 -30.72
CA PHE A 236 -14.04 36.89 -31.55
C PHE A 236 -15.13 36.07 -30.86
N GLU A 237 -15.92 36.70 -29.99
CA GLU A 237 -16.94 36.02 -29.18
C GLU A 237 -17.96 35.22 -30.02
N SER A 238 -18.41 35.76 -31.17
CA SER A 238 -19.39 35.10 -32.04
C SER A 238 -18.89 33.81 -32.70
N THR A 239 -17.57 33.66 -32.85
CA THR A 239 -16.94 32.46 -33.44
C THR A 239 -16.06 31.72 -32.45
N CYS A 240 -15.95 32.21 -31.21
CA CYS A 240 -15.07 31.69 -30.16
C CYS A 240 -13.63 31.48 -30.64
N ARG A 241 -13.05 32.51 -31.29
CA ARG A 241 -11.67 32.47 -31.79
C ARG A 241 -10.81 33.49 -31.06
N LEU A 242 -9.55 33.15 -30.81
CA LEU A 242 -8.57 34.02 -30.17
C LEU A 242 -7.40 34.27 -31.10
N HIS A 243 -6.89 35.50 -31.14
CA HIS A 243 -5.73 35.86 -31.95
C HIS A 243 -4.79 36.74 -31.16
N PHE A 244 -3.53 36.33 -31.06
CA PHE A 244 -2.44 37.14 -30.52
C PHE A 244 -1.68 37.80 -31.68
N THR A 245 -1.56 39.12 -31.61
CA THR A 245 -0.79 39.94 -32.57
C THR A 245 0.19 40.86 -31.85
N GLY A 246 1.11 41.46 -32.59
CA GLY A 246 2.04 42.47 -32.05
C GLY A 246 3.45 41.96 -31.74
N ILE A 247 4.28 42.87 -31.22
CA ILE A 247 5.70 42.63 -30.92
C ILE A 247 5.92 42.94 -29.45
N GLY A 248 6.35 41.98 -28.65
CA GLY A 248 6.52 42.21 -27.21
C GLY A 248 7.24 41.08 -26.50
N ARG A 249 7.72 41.36 -25.28
CA ARG A 249 8.22 40.31 -24.38
C ARG A 249 7.04 39.69 -23.67
N VAL A 250 6.88 38.38 -23.85
CA VAL A 250 5.73 37.66 -23.31
C VAL A 250 6.25 36.52 -22.46
N TYR A 251 5.75 36.47 -21.23
CA TYR A 251 5.91 35.30 -20.39
C TYR A 251 4.69 34.42 -20.62
N VAL A 252 4.91 33.36 -21.40
CA VAL A 252 3.82 32.47 -21.80
C VAL A 252 3.91 31.27 -20.89
N ILE A 253 3.03 31.21 -19.89
CA ILE A 253 2.82 29.98 -19.14
C ILE A 253 1.74 29.18 -19.85
N VAL A 254 2.16 28.36 -20.81
CA VAL A 254 1.26 27.36 -21.37
C VAL A 254 1.03 26.26 -20.33
N LYS A 255 -0.06 26.38 -19.55
CA LYS A 255 -0.51 25.27 -18.71
C LYS A 255 -1.44 24.39 -19.54
N ALA A 256 -0.89 23.38 -20.17
CA ALA A 256 -1.71 22.50 -20.97
C ALA A 256 -2.20 21.28 -20.16
N TYR A 257 -3.48 21.26 -19.79
CA TYR A 257 -4.13 20.04 -19.30
C TYR A 257 -4.56 19.17 -20.49
N SER A 258 -3.76 18.16 -20.86
CA SER A 258 -4.35 17.00 -21.52
C SER A 258 -4.80 16.06 -20.41
N ALA A 259 -6.11 15.84 -20.28
CA ALA A 259 -6.62 14.72 -19.50
C ALA A 259 -6.15 13.44 -20.20
N GLN A 260 -4.93 12.99 -19.89
CA GLN A 260 -4.62 11.59 -20.09
C GLN A 260 -5.65 10.81 -19.26
N ALA A 261 -6.15 9.72 -19.82
CA ALA A 261 -7.09 8.88 -19.09
C ALA A 261 -6.37 8.34 -17.86
N VAL A 262 -6.58 8.99 -16.70
CA VAL A 262 -6.10 8.49 -15.42
C VAL A 262 -6.75 7.15 -15.22
N THR A 263 -5.95 6.10 -15.34
CA THR A 263 -6.43 4.73 -15.25
C THR A 263 -6.02 4.19 -13.90
N LEU A 264 -7.02 3.91 -13.08
CA LEU A 264 -6.85 3.20 -11.83
C LEU A 264 -7.10 1.72 -12.07
N THR A 265 -6.08 0.89 -11.90
CA THR A 265 -6.23 -0.57 -11.88
C THR A 265 -6.05 -1.07 -10.46
N TYR A 266 -6.97 -1.94 -10.06
CA TYR A 266 -7.01 -2.51 -8.73
C TYR A 266 -7.43 -3.96 -8.84
N ASP A 267 -6.63 -4.85 -8.27
CA ASP A 267 -6.97 -6.25 -8.09
C ASP A 267 -6.50 -6.70 -6.69
N PHE A 268 -7.14 -7.74 -6.16
CA PHE A 268 -6.73 -8.34 -4.90
C PHE A 268 -6.74 -9.86 -4.97
N THR A 269 -5.72 -10.47 -4.38
CA THR A 269 -5.65 -11.91 -4.17
C THR A 269 -6.07 -12.22 -2.74
N PRO A 270 -7.17 -12.96 -2.52
CA PRO A 270 -7.56 -13.42 -1.19
C PRO A 270 -6.45 -14.24 -0.53
N ALA A 271 -6.33 -14.17 0.80
CA ALA A 271 -5.31 -14.93 1.56
C ALA A 271 -5.40 -16.46 1.32
N SER A 272 -6.58 -16.98 1.00
CA SER A 272 -6.77 -18.40 0.62
C SER A 272 -5.98 -18.76 -0.64
N ASN A 273 -5.95 -17.84 -1.61
CA ASN A 273 -5.39 -18.05 -2.95
C ASN A 273 -3.96 -17.51 -3.09
N ALA A 274 -3.49 -16.71 -2.12
CA ALA A 274 -2.12 -16.23 -2.08
C ALA A 274 -1.12 -17.41 -2.08
N THR A 275 -0.17 -17.37 -3.01
CA THR A 275 0.89 -18.36 -3.20
C THR A 275 2.19 -17.96 -2.51
N THR A 276 2.43 -16.65 -2.37
CA THR A 276 3.56 -16.10 -1.63
C THR A 276 3.14 -15.70 -0.21
N PRO A 277 3.85 -16.17 0.82
CA PRO A 277 3.55 -15.78 2.19
C PRO A 277 3.95 -14.32 2.42
N PHE A 278 3.19 -13.62 3.27
CA PHE A 278 3.59 -12.32 3.81
C PHE A 278 4.81 -12.46 4.72
N LEU A 279 4.79 -13.50 5.58
CA LEU A 279 5.90 -13.83 6.47
C LEU A 279 6.15 -15.34 6.40
N ARG A 280 7.42 -15.70 6.24
CA ARG A 280 7.93 -17.06 6.37
C ARG A 280 8.97 -17.08 7.47
N ILE A 281 8.76 -17.95 8.46
CA ILE A 281 9.72 -18.21 9.54
C ILE A 281 10.17 -19.65 9.36
N VAL A 282 11.49 -19.86 9.31
CA VAL A 282 12.09 -21.19 9.30
C VAL A 282 12.97 -21.28 10.55
N MET A 283 12.81 -22.35 11.32
CA MET A 283 13.70 -22.67 12.43
C MET A 283 14.29 -24.06 12.20
N ILE A 284 15.63 -24.14 12.20
CA ILE A 284 16.39 -25.38 12.09
C ILE A 284 17.43 -25.38 13.20
N ASN A 285 17.45 -26.42 14.03
CA ASN A 285 18.38 -26.58 15.16
C ASN A 285 18.43 -25.33 16.07
N GLY A 286 17.26 -24.76 16.39
CA GLY A 286 17.12 -23.58 17.26
C GLY A 286 17.50 -22.23 16.63
N SER A 287 17.94 -22.21 15.37
CA SER A 287 18.29 -20.98 14.67
C SER A 287 17.19 -20.55 13.70
N ILE A 288 16.78 -19.28 13.77
CA ILE A 288 15.71 -18.69 12.94
C ILE A 288 16.25 -18.05 11.66
N TYR A 289 15.45 -18.10 10.59
CA TYR A 289 15.55 -17.22 9.42
C TYR A 289 14.38 -16.24 9.30
N ALA A 290 14.73 -14.99 9.02
CA ALA A 290 13.85 -13.93 8.52
C ALA A 290 14.29 -13.49 7.11
N PRO A 291 13.42 -12.83 6.33
CA PRO A 291 13.67 -12.53 4.92
C PRO A 291 14.94 -11.74 4.55
N ASN A 292 15.78 -11.23 5.46
CA ASN A 292 16.89 -10.31 5.13
C ASN A 292 18.16 -10.46 5.99
N GLY A 293 18.43 -11.63 6.60
CA GLY A 293 19.68 -11.89 7.34
C GLY A 293 19.92 -13.40 7.51
N SER A 294 20.92 -13.91 6.80
CA SER A 294 21.03 -15.31 6.35
C SER A 294 21.57 -16.32 7.37
N LEU A 295 20.79 -17.41 7.58
CA LEU A 295 21.27 -18.75 7.95
C LEU A 295 20.56 -19.87 7.14
N TYR A 296 19.23 -19.83 6.94
CA TYR A 296 18.48 -20.88 6.21
C TYR A 296 17.38 -20.36 5.27
N THR A 297 17.38 -20.77 4.00
CA THR A 297 16.36 -20.44 2.99
C THR A 297 15.18 -21.41 3.00
N TYR A 298 14.12 -21.12 2.24
CA TYR A 298 13.06 -22.10 1.95
C TYR A 298 13.62 -23.42 1.39
N ASN A 299 14.67 -23.35 0.57
CA ASN A 299 15.30 -24.55 0.02
C ASN A 299 15.97 -25.37 1.13
N ASP A 300 16.58 -24.72 2.12
CA ASP A 300 17.19 -25.41 3.26
C ASP A 300 16.14 -26.09 4.14
N ALA A 301 14.98 -25.44 4.37
CA ALA A 301 13.84 -26.07 5.03
C ALA A 301 13.36 -27.32 4.28
N ILE A 302 13.25 -27.24 2.95
CA ILE A 302 12.84 -28.38 2.11
C ILE A 302 13.89 -29.50 2.16
N LEU A 303 15.19 -29.17 2.15
CA LEU A 303 16.26 -30.15 2.30
C LEU A 303 16.24 -30.81 3.68
N SER A 304 16.03 -30.04 4.75
CA SER A 304 15.92 -30.59 6.12
C SER A 304 14.70 -31.49 6.26
N MET A 305 13.52 -31.04 5.81
CA MET A 305 12.28 -31.84 5.82
C MET A 305 12.42 -33.15 5.03
N ASN A 306 13.01 -33.12 3.83
CA ASN A 306 13.21 -34.33 3.01
C ASN A 306 14.16 -35.34 3.66
N ASN A 307 15.02 -34.88 4.57
CA ASN A 307 15.91 -35.72 5.35
C ASN A 307 15.27 -36.25 6.63
N SER A 308 14.14 -35.69 7.07
CA SER A 308 13.45 -36.13 8.27
C SER A 308 12.62 -37.40 8.02
N GLN A 309 12.53 -38.26 9.03
CA GLN A 309 11.66 -39.45 8.98
C GLN A 309 10.20 -39.12 9.25
N TRP A 310 9.93 -37.92 9.76
CA TRP A 310 8.61 -37.48 10.16
C TRP A 310 8.43 -36.00 9.84
N VAL A 311 7.30 -35.67 9.22
CA VAL A 311 6.87 -34.30 8.93
C VAL A 311 5.37 -34.22 9.19
N GLU A 312 4.95 -33.26 10.00
CA GLU A 312 3.55 -32.98 10.31
C GLU A 312 3.16 -31.59 9.83
N THR A 313 1.93 -31.44 9.36
CA THR A 313 1.48 -30.18 8.78
C THR A 313 0.12 -29.79 9.32
N SER A 314 -0.02 -28.52 9.73
CA SER A 314 -1.31 -27.95 10.10
C SER A 314 -1.57 -26.68 9.31
N LYS A 315 -2.84 -26.44 8.95
CA LYS A 315 -3.26 -25.24 8.24
C LYS A 315 -4.59 -24.74 8.78
N ARG A 316 -4.74 -23.43 8.93
CA ARG A 316 -6.04 -22.80 9.23
C ARG A 316 -6.22 -21.51 8.46
N VAL A 317 -7.46 -21.30 8.05
CA VAL A 317 -7.95 -19.99 7.60
C VAL A 317 -8.65 -19.36 8.79
N LEU A 318 -8.27 -18.13 9.13
CA LEU A 318 -8.72 -17.44 10.33
C LEU A 318 -9.23 -16.05 9.94
N SER A 319 -9.99 -15.45 10.86
CA SER A 319 -10.29 -14.02 10.81
C SER A 319 -9.10 -13.24 11.38
N MET A 320 -8.75 -12.14 10.74
CA MET A 320 -7.75 -11.17 11.16
C MET A 320 -8.41 -9.81 11.34
N ALA A 321 -8.20 -9.21 12.51
CA ALA A 321 -8.55 -7.84 12.80
C ALA A 321 -7.41 -6.94 12.31
N ARG A 322 -7.75 -6.00 11.42
CA ARG A 322 -6.81 -5.04 10.88
C ARG A 322 -7.33 -3.62 11.05
N ARG A 323 -6.55 -2.82 11.77
CA ARG A 323 -6.75 -1.39 11.94
C ARG A 323 -5.41 -0.71 11.72
N ILE A 324 -5.34 0.19 10.75
CA ILE A 324 -4.18 1.04 10.51
C ILE A 324 -4.69 2.46 10.52
N TYR A 325 -4.06 3.31 11.32
CA TYR A 325 -4.33 4.74 11.29
C TYR A 325 -3.02 5.50 11.44
N ARG A 326 -2.56 6.09 10.35
CA ARG A 326 -1.43 7.00 10.34
C ARG A 326 -1.96 8.41 10.18
N ASN A 327 -1.83 9.19 11.26
CA ASN A 327 -2.33 10.55 11.30
C ASN A 327 -1.52 11.49 10.39
N ASN A 328 -0.25 11.17 10.17
CA ASN A 328 0.61 11.87 9.24
C ASN A 328 1.62 10.93 8.58
N ILE A 329 2.13 11.35 7.42
CA ILE A 329 3.28 10.75 6.76
C ILE A 329 4.10 11.86 6.11
N THR A 330 5.42 11.75 6.23
CA THR A 330 6.37 12.65 5.57
C THR A 330 7.30 11.80 4.71
N LEU A 331 7.39 12.13 3.42
CA LEU A 331 8.38 11.56 2.51
C LEU A 331 9.28 12.65 1.98
N THR A 332 10.59 12.38 1.95
CA THR A 332 11.63 13.32 1.46
C THR A 332 12.26 12.83 0.16
N SER A 333 11.66 11.82 -0.46
CA SER A 333 12.10 11.23 -1.72
C SER A 333 10.91 10.61 -2.43
N GLN A 334 11.08 10.36 -3.72
CA GLN A 334 10.08 9.66 -4.53
C GLN A 334 9.71 8.31 -3.92
N PHE A 335 8.45 7.91 -4.10
CA PHE A 335 7.92 6.64 -3.61
C PHE A 335 7.10 5.97 -4.71
N LYS A 336 7.23 4.66 -4.81
CA LYS A 336 6.37 3.81 -5.65
C LYS A 336 6.13 2.50 -4.91
N GLY A 337 4.88 2.19 -4.61
CA GLY A 337 4.50 1.03 -3.81
C GLY A 337 3.03 1.08 -3.40
N ALA A 338 2.68 0.43 -2.31
CA ALA A 338 1.34 0.52 -1.72
C ALA A 338 1.48 0.62 -0.19
N GLU A 339 1.61 1.85 0.30
CA GLU A 339 1.78 2.11 1.73
C GLU A 339 0.42 2.41 2.37
N PRO A 340 -0.07 1.60 3.33
CA PRO A 340 -1.35 1.85 3.97
C PRO A 340 -1.28 3.05 4.92
N LEU A 341 -2.17 4.01 4.73
CA LEU A 341 -2.33 5.18 5.62
C LEU A 341 -3.51 4.99 6.58
N ILE A 342 -4.64 4.49 6.05
CA ILE A 342 -5.86 4.24 6.81
C ILE A 342 -6.38 2.87 6.40
N ILE A 343 -6.71 2.01 7.36
CA ILE A 343 -7.44 0.75 7.14
C ILE A 343 -8.35 0.53 8.34
N GLY A 344 -9.63 0.32 8.09
CA GLY A 344 -10.56 -0.15 9.11
C GLY A 344 -11.99 -0.11 8.60
N LYS A 345 -12.94 -0.10 9.52
CA LYS A 345 -14.36 0.11 9.25
C LYS A 345 -14.84 1.32 10.04
N LEU A 346 -15.54 2.22 9.37
CA LEU A 346 -16.13 3.40 10.00
C LEU A 346 -17.34 2.98 10.84
N LYS A 347 -17.43 3.49 12.07
CA LYS A 347 -18.60 3.32 12.96
C LYS A 347 -19.71 4.32 12.68
N VAL A 348 -19.32 5.51 12.21
CA VAL A 348 -20.21 6.65 11.94
C VAL A 348 -19.73 7.37 10.70
N LYS A 349 -20.56 8.26 10.16
CA LYS A 349 -20.20 9.07 8.99
C LYS A 349 -19.02 9.97 9.34
N VAL A 350 -18.11 10.15 8.38
CA VAL A 350 -17.01 11.10 8.52
C VAL A 350 -17.59 12.52 8.68
N PRO A 351 -17.15 13.30 9.69
CA PRO A 351 -17.62 14.67 9.85
C PRO A 351 -17.24 15.56 8.67
N GLU A 352 -18.08 16.53 8.32
CA GLU A 352 -17.86 17.44 7.17
C GLU A 352 -16.63 18.35 7.33
N TYR A 353 -16.19 18.57 8.57
CA TYR A 353 -14.99 19.35 8.88
C TYR A 353 -13.70 18.52 8.88
N ALA A 354 -13.76 17.22 8.56
CA ALA A 354 -12.58 16.36 8.49
C ALA A 354 -11.98 16.40 7.08
N TYR A 355 -10.74 16.85 6.97
CA TYR A 355 -10.00 16.97 5.70
C TYR A 355 -8.71 16.15 5.72
N LEU A 356 -8.39 15.58 4.56
CA LEU A 356 -7.07 15.11 4.20
C LEU A 356 -6.31 16.31 3.65
N ASN A 357 -5.25 16.72 4.34
CA ASN A 357 -4.34 17.75 3.87
C ASN A 357 -3.17 17.11 3.16
N ILE A 358 -2.89 17.56 1.94
CA ILE A 358 -1.74 17.12 1.16
C ILE A 358 -0.88 18.37 0.90
N THR A 359 0.37 18.31 1.33
CA THR A 359 1.37 19.34 1.08
C THR A 359 2.49 18.76 0.20
N LEU A 360 2.64 19.34 -0.99
CA LEU A 360 3.64 18.99 -2.00
C LEU A 360 4.71 20.10 -2.07
N ASN A 361 5.97 19.72 -1.92
CA ASN A 361 7.09 20.65 -2.00
C ASN A 361 7.92 20.42 -3.28
N GLY A 362 8.58 21.49 -3.73
CA GLY A 362 9.26 21.58 -5.03
C GLY A 362 8.46 22.37 -6.08
N GLU A 363 9.09 22.60 -7.24
CA GLU A 363 8.47 23.29 -8.38
C GLU A 363 7.41 22.42 -9.08
N ILE A 364 7.68 21.11 -9.21
CA ILE A 364 6.76 20.14 -9.79
C ILE A 364 6.71 18.94 -8.86
N ALA A 365 5.51 18.54 -8.44
CA ALA A 365 5.31 17.38 -7.59
C ALA A 365 3.92 16.77 -7.82
N ASN A 366 3.78 15.47 -7.62
CA ASN A 366 2.53 14.74 -7.72
C ASN A 366 2.45 13.61 -6.69
N VAL A 367 1.23 13.25 -6.30
CA VAL A 367 0.96 12.11 -5.42
C VAL A 367 -0.30 11.40 -5.88
N SER A 368 -0.26 10.07 -5.83
CA SER A 368 -1.38 9.19 -6.11
C SER A 368 -1.75 8.39 -4.88
N LEU A 369 -3.03 8.44 -4.53
CA LEU A 369 -3.62 7.66 -3.47
C LEU A 369 -4.75 6.79 -4.03
N LEU A 370 -4.95 5.64 -3.39
CA LEU A 370 -6.12 4.79 -3.60
C LEU A 370 -6.98 4.83 -2.35
N ALA A 371 -8.27 5.13 -2.52
CA ALA A 371 -9.27 5.03 -1.48
C ALA A 371 -10.29 3.93 -1.79
N ILE A 372 -10.65 3.15 -0.77
CA ILE A 372 -11.71 2.14 -0.84
C ILE A 372 -12.74 2.45 0.23
N ASN A 373 -14.00 2.59 -0.17
CA ASN A 373 -15.14 2.74 0.72
C ASN A 373 -16.21 1.68 0.41
N GLY A 374 -16.20 0.58 1.17
CA GLY A 374 -17.01 -0.60 0.87
C GLY A 374 -16.64 -1.22 -0.48
N GLU A 375 -17.59 -1.24 -1.42
CA GLU A 375 -17.38 -1.70 -2.80
C GLU A 375 -16.91 -0.57 -3.74
N THR A 376 -16.90 0.68 -3.27
CA THR A 376 -16.50 1.82 -4.10
C THR A 376 -15.00 2.04 -4.01
N ILE A 377 -14.37 2.18 -5.18
CA ILE A 377 -12.94 2.46 -5.31
C ILE A 377 -12.80 3.86 -5.92
N ARG A 378 -11.93 4.67 -5.31
CA ARG A 378 -11.60 6.01 -5.76
C ARG A 378 -10.10 6.20 -5.90
N GLY A 379 -9.68 6.87 -6.96
CA GLY A 379 -8.34 7.43 -7.06
C GLY A 379 -8.35 8.84 -6.51
N VAL A 380 -7.37 9.18 -5.67
CA VAL A 380 -7.18 10.57 -5.21
C VAL A 380 -5.81 11.01 -5.68
N PHE A 381 -5.78 12.04 -6.52
CA PHE A 381 -4.55 12.57 -7.11
C PHE A 381 -4.38 13.98 -6.63
N ALA A 382 -3.16 14.36 -6.29
CA ALA A 382 -2.84 15.76 -6.07
C ALA A 382 -1.53 16.09 -6.78
N TYR A 383 -1.44 17.30 -7.32
CA TYR A 383 -0.26 17.75 -8.04
C TYR A 383 0.00 19.23 -7.79
N LYS A 384 1.25 19.62 -7.97
CA LYS A 384 1.77 20.97 -7.83
C LYS A 384 2.62 21.32 -9.04
N VAL A 385 2.43 22.55 -9.53
CA VAL A 385 3.23 23.17 -10.58
C VAL A 385 3.42 24.65 -10.26
N GLY A 386 4.63 25.05 -9.87
CA GLY A 386 4.92 26.36 -9.28
C GLY A 386 4.07 26.60 -8.04
N ASN A 387 3.28 27.69 -8.02
CA ASN A 387 2.38 28.01 -6.91
C ASN A 387 1.02 27.32 -6.99
N PHE A 388 0.70 26.69 -8.13
CA PHE A 388 -0.58 26.05 -8.34
C PHE A 388 -0.61 24.67 -7.69
N THR A 389 -1.71 24.33 -7.02
CA THR A 389 -1.92 23.00 -6.45
C THR A 389 -3.36 22.60 -6.66
N GLU A 390 -3.58 21.35 -7.08
CA GLU A 390 -4.91 20.82 -7.30
C GLU A 390 -4.96 19.37 -6.88
N ALA A 391 -6.15 18.93 -6.45
CA ALA A 391 -6.47 17.54 -6.22
C ALA A 391 -7.73 17.12 -6.97
N LEU A 392 -7.73 15.86 -7.41
CA LEU A 392 -8.80 15.23 -8.17
C LEU A 392 -9.22 13.94 -7.46
N ILE A 393 -10.53 13.73 -7.34
CA ILE A 393 -11.10 12.44 -6.96
C ILE A 393 -11.68 11.80 -8.22
N LEU A 394 -11.22 10.60 -8.53
CA LEU A 394 -11.72 9.80 -9.64
C LEU A 394 -12.51 8.59 -9.16
N LYS A 395 -13.58 8.29 -9.88
CA LYS A 395 -14.39 7.09 -9.71
C LYS A 395 -14.67 6.50 -11.10
N ASN A 396 -14.36 5.22 -11.29
CA ASN A 396 -14.49 4.54 -12.60
C ASN A 396 -13.82 5.31 -13.76
N ASN A 397 -12.61 5.84 -13.53
CA ASN A 397 -11.85 6.67 -14.49
C ASN A 397 -12.56 7.96 -14.92
N THR A 398 -13.53 8.45 -14.15
CA THR A 398 -14.17 9.76 -14.34
C THR A 398 -13.90 10.65 -13.14
N ILE A 399 -13.66 11.95 -13.39
CA ILE A 399 -13.46 12.94 -12.34
C ILE A 399 -14.81 13.17 -11.64
N GLU A 400 -14.87 12.86 -10.34
CA GLU A 400 -16.04 13.06 -9.48
C GLU A 400 -15.97 14.45 -8.83
N ASN A 401 -14.77 14.85 -8.35
CA ASN A 401 -14.54 16.12 -7.67
C ASN A 401 -13.15 16.69 -7.99
N THR A 402 -13.04 18.03 -7.95
CA THR A 402 -11.79 18.78 -8.09
C THR A 402 -11.68 19.79 -6.94
N TYR A 403 -10.49 19.90 -6.36
CA TYR A 403 -10.18 20.83 -5.28
C TYR A 403 -8.93 21.62 -5.62
N SER A 404 -8.99 22.93 -5.50
CA SER A 404 -7.82 23.80 -5.67
C SER A 404 -7.20 24.13 -4.33
N GLY A 405 -5.89 24.31 -4.34
CA GLY A 405 -5.07 24.68 -3.21
C GLY A 405 -3.96 25.65 -3.63
N ASP A 406 -3.20 26.13 -2.65
CA ASP A 406 -2.19 27.16 -2.85
C ASP A 406 -0.83 26.72 -2.29
N ASN A 407 0.25 27.09 -2.98
CA ASN A 407 1.64 26.92 -2.54
C ASN A 407 2.00 25.47 -2.14
N GLY A 408 1.47 24.50 -2.88
CA GLY A 408 1.69 23.07 -2.61
C GLY A 408 0.68 22.45 -1.68
N ASN A 409 -0.23 23.20 -1.05
CA ASN A 409 -1.15 22.68 -0.06
C ASN A 409 -2.59 22.58 -0.58
N VAL A 410 -3.20 21.40 -0.51
CA VAL A 410 -4.61 21.17 -0.88
C VAL A 410 -5.35 20.39 0.20
N LEU A 411 -6.58 20.81 0.49
CA LEU A 411 -7.48 20.18 1.47
C LEU A 411 -8.59 19.44 0.75
N ILE A 412 -8.73 18.16 1.03
CA ILE A 412 -9.74 17.28 0.43
C ILE A 412 -10.67 16.79 1.55
N PRO A 413 -12.00 17.03 1.49
CA PRO A 413 -12.93 16.50 2.49
C PRO A 413 -12.84 14.98 2.55
N LEU A 414 -12.60 14.44 3.75
CA LEU A 414 -12.56 13.00 3.96
C LEU A 414 -13.95 12.36 3.74
N SER A 415 -15.04 13.14 3.82
CA SER A 415 -16.38 12.70 3.45
C SER A 415 -16.53 12.40 1.96
N ASP A 416 -15.73 13.03 1.10
CA ASP A 416 -15.80 12.82 -0.35
C ASP A 416 -14.96 11.60 -0.75
N ILE A 417 -13.92 11.30 0.04
CA ILE A 417 -13.13 10.07 -0.06
C ILE A 417 -13.91 8.88 0.52
N PHE A 418 -14.52 9.05 1.70
CA PHE A 418 -15.27 8.03 2.45
C PHE A 418 -16.71 8.47 2.74
N PRO A 419 -17.60 8.46 1.75
CA PRO A 419 -18.97 8.98 1.90
C PRO A 419 -19.88 8.11 2.77
N ASN A 420 -19.61 6.80 2.83
CA ASN A 420 -20.46 5.83 3.52
C ASN A 420 -19.79 5.26 4.78
N VAL A 421 -20.63 4.88 5.74
CA VAL A 421 -20.22 4.17 6.95
C VAL A 421 -19.90 2.71 6.61
N ASP A 422 -18.71 2.49 6.08
CA ASP A 422 -18.26 1.18 5.61
C ASP A 422 -16.75 1.00 5.87
N ILE A 423 -16.17 -0.05 5.30
CA ILE A 423 -14.72 -0.22 5.17
C ILE A 423 -14.13 1.07 4.62
N ALA A 424 -13.06 1.55 5.24
CA ALA A 424 -12.29 2.71 4.81
C ALA A 424 -10.83 2.29 4.69
N GLU A 425 -10.32 2.29 3.47
CA GLU A 425 -8.90 2.04 3.18
C GLU A 425 -8.34 3.22 2.39
N LEU A 426 -7.18 3.74 2.79
CA LEU A 426 -6.41 4.75 2.06
C LEU A 426 -4.97 4.24 1.92
N TYR A 427 -4.50 4.16 0.69
CA TYR A 427 -3.13 3.76 0.37
C TYR A 427 -2.43 4.89 -0.38
N LEU A 428 -1.17 5.15 -0.01
CA LEU A 428 -0.24 5.91 -0.83
C LEU A 428 0.36 4.96 -1.88
N ILE A 429 0.20 5.32 -3.15
CA ILE A 429 0.62 4.48 -4.29
C ILE A 429 1.93 5.00 -4.89
N SER A 430 1.99 6.31 -5.14
CA SER A 430 3.19 6.93 -5.65
C SER A 430 3.31 8.37 -5.22
N PHE A 431 4.54 8.85 -5.16
CA PHE A 431 4.88 10.24 -4.95
C PHE A 431 6.10 10.59 -5.79
N GLU A 432 6.02 11.69 -6.52
CA GLU A 432 7.13 12.31 -7.24
C GLU A 432 7.24 13.77 -6.81
N GLY A 433 8.44 14.23 -6.43
CA GLY A 433 8.67 15.59 -5.95
C GLY A 433 9.81 15.66 -4.95
N GLU A 434 10.02 16.83 -4.34
CA GLU A 434 11.07 17.02 -3.32
C GLU A 434 10.65 16.46 -1.97
N SER A 435 9.46 16.83 -1.49
CA SER A 435 8.88 16.22 -0.31
C SER A 435 7.35 16.25 -0.32
N LEU A 436 6.77 15.28 0.35
CA LEU A 436 5.34 15.10 0.56
C LEU A 436 5.07 15.09 2.05
N TYR A 437 4.05 15.83 2.45
CA TYR A 437 3.47 15.73 3.77
C TYR A 437 1.97 15.51 3.64
N ILE A 438 1.47 14.43 4.20
CA ILE A 438 0.04 14.15 4.29
C ILE A 438 -0.34 14.16 5.76
N ASN A 439 -1.42 14.85 6.11
CA ASN A 439 -2.02 14.75 7.42
C ASN A 439 -3.55 14.72 7.37
N ASN A 440 -4.16 14.20 8.43
CA ASN A 440 -5.59 14.35 8.65
C ASN A 440 -5.81 15.47 9.66
N THR A 441 -6.68 16.41 9.32
CA THR A 441 -7.07 17.54 10.21
C THR A 441 -7.95 17.09 11.37
N TRP A 442 -8.48 15.86 11.32
CA TRP A 442 -9.28 15.28 12.38
C TRP A 442 -8.89 13.82 12.67
N ASN A 443 -9.09 13.40 13.92
CA ASN A 443 -8.73 12.07 14.38
C ASN A 443 -9.75 11.01 13.95
N LEU A 444 -9.61 10.48 12.73
CA LEU A 444 -10.46 9.38 12.25
C LEU A 444 -10.35 8.13 13.13
N ASP A 445 -9.25 7.97 13.88
CA ASP A 445 -9.06 6.81 14.75
C ASP A 445 -10.19 6.63 15.76
N ALA A 446 -10.81 7.72 16.21
CA ALA A 446 -11.92 7.71 17.16
C ALA A 446 -13.17 7.01 16.63
N ILE A 447 -13.35 6.96 15.30
CA ILE A 447 -14.51 6.36 14.64
C ILE A 447 -14.14 5.14 13.79
N LEU A 448 -12.86 4.79 13.73
CA LEU A 448 -12.35 3.64 13.01
C LEU A 448 -12.32 2.43 13.96
N VAL A 449 -12.88 1.31 13.52
CA VAL A 449 -12.70 0.00 14.16
C VAL A 449 -11.93 -0.95 13.27
N PRO A 450 -11.36 -2.03 13.83
CA PRO A 450 -10.76 -3.06 13.01
C PRO A 450 -11.72 -3.59 11.95
N LYS A 451 -11.24 -3.62 10.71
CA LYS A 451 -11.85 -4.40 9.64
C LYS A 451 -11.49 -5.87 9.86
N ILE A 452 -12.44 -6.76 9.63
CA ILE A 452 -12.19 -8.21 9.67
C ILE A 452 -11.90 -8.71 8.25
N GLU A 453 -10.75 -9.36 8.07
CA GLU A 453 -10.37 -9.99 6.82
C GLU A 453 -9.79 -11.39 7.04
N ALA A 454 -9.76 -12.22 6.00
CA ALA A 454 -9.21 -13.58 6.13
C ALA A 454 -7.68 -13.57 6.09
N CYS A 455 -7.06 -14.37 6.95
CA CYS A 455 -5.65 -14.75 6.85
C CYS A 455 -5.51 -16.28 6.84
N LYS A 456 -4.39 -16.79 6.33
CA LYS A 456 -4.12 -18.23 6.29
C LYS A 456 -2.77 -18.48 6.96
N LEU A 457 -2.76 -19.36 7.96
CA LEU A 457 -1.54 -19.82 8.62
C LEU A 457 -1.30 -21.27 8.23
N LYS A 458 -0.06 -21.59 7.89
CA LYS A 458 0.38 -22.95 7.59
C LYS A 458 1.67 -23.24 8.32
N ILE A 459 1.70 -24.37 9.02
CA ILE A 459 2.83 -24.80 9.84
C ILE A 459 3.24 -26.19 9.39
N TRP A 460 4.55 -26.39 9.28
CA TRP A 460 5.19 -27.68 9.12
C TRP A 460 6.14 -27.88 10.28
N VAL A 461 6.16 -29.06 10.86
CA VAL A 461 7.09 -29.45 11.93
C VAL A 461 7.73 -30.76 11.55
N TRP A 462 9.02 -30.91 11.80
CA TRP A 462 9.75 -32.14 11.51
C TRP A 462 10.83 -32.39 12.56
N ASP A 463 11.34 -33.61 12.61
CA ASP A 463 12.43 -33.95 13.52
C ASP A 463 13.76 -33.40 12.99
N ASP A 464 14.55 -32.85 13.92
CA ASP A 464 15.97 -32.60 13.76
C ASP A 464 16.72 -33.93 13.56
N ARG A 465 17.75 -33.92 12.72
CA ARG A 465 18.58 -35.12 12.50
C ARG A 465 19.74 -35.20 13.47
#